data_AF-A0AA41X896-F1
#
_entry.id   AF-A0AA41X896-F1
#
_cell.length_a   1.000
_cell.length_b   1.000
_cell.length_c   1.000
_cell.angle_alpha   90.00
_cell.angle_beta   90.00
_cell.angle_gamma   90.00
#
_symmetry.space_group_name_H-M   'P 1'
#
loop_
_entity.id
_entity.type
_entity.pdbx_description
1 polymer ?
#
loop_
_entity_poly.entity_id
_entity_poly.type
_entity_poly.pdbx_seq_one_letter_code
_entity_poly.pdbx_strand_id
1 'polypeptide(L)'
;MLSLADAKAYLRVDFADDDALITALIAASKDHIETFLKRPIDSAAMTAANQWTVPKTIDIVQQMLVTHWYENRGIVGPANLKELPFTVKSLLTPYRLGIYQ
;
A
#
# COMPACT_ATOMS: atom_id res chain seq x y z
N MET A 1 3.19 4.70 8.50
CA MET A 1 3.81 3.49 7.93
C MET A 1 3.19 2.29 8.61
N LEU A 2 2.61 1.38 7.83
CA LEU A 2 1.98 0.17 8.33
C LEU A 2 3.00 -0.77 8.98
N SER A 3 2.75 -1.23 10.21
CA SER A 3 3.58 -2.23 10.86
C SER A 3 3.17 -3.66 10.47
N LEU A 4 4.07 -4.63 10.67
CA LEU A 4 3.76 -6.05 10.48
C LEU A 4 2.58 -6.49 11.37
N ALA A 5 2.54 -6.03 12.63
CA ALA A 5 1.47 -6.35 13.56
C ALA A 5 0.11 -5.82 13.07
N ASP A 6 0.07 -4.60 12.56
CA ASP A 6 -1.16 -4.00 12.01
C ASP A 6 -1.63 -4.75 10.76
N ALA A 7 -0.71 -5.14 9.88
CA ALA A 7 -1.03 -5.93 8.69
C ALA A 7 -1.57 -7.32 9.06
N LYS A 8 -0.96 -8.00 10.04
CA LYS A 8 -1.42 -9.31 10.54
C LYS A 8 -2.79 -9.21 11.20
N ALA A 9 -3.04 -8.16 11.98
CA ALA A 9 -4.33 -7.91 12.59
C ALA A 9 -5.43 -7.70 11.52
N TYR A 10 -5.11 -6.98 10.45
CA TYR A 10 -6.04 -6.76 9.33
C TYR A 10 -6.31 -8.05 8.54
N LEU A 11 -5.27 -8.84 8.27
CA LEU A 11 -5.33 -10.14 7.58
C LEU A 11 -5.93 -11.28 8.42
N ARG A 12 -6.05 -11.08 9.74
CA ARG A 12 -6.40 -12.12 10.73
C ARG A 12 -5.44 -13.32 10.69
N VAL A 13 -4.15 -13.04 10.55
CA VAL A 13 -3.07 -14.04 10.55
C VAL A 13 -2.39 -14.05 11.92
N ASP A 14 -2.40 -15.20 12.59
CA ASP A 14 -1.87 -15.40 13.95
C ASP A 14 -0.58 -16.23 14.00
N PHE A 15 -0.18 -16.87 12.90
CA PHE A 15 1.05 -17.64 12.76
C PHE A 15 2.22 -16.79 12.26
N ALA A 16 3.46 -17.26 12.46
CA ALA A 16 4.70 -16.53 12.13
C ALA A 16 5.29 -16.89 10.75
N ASP A 17 4.88 -18.00 10.14
CA ASP A 17 5.48 -18.52 8.91
C ASP A 17 5.39 -17.53 7.73
N ASP A 18 4.32 -16.73 7.70
CA ASP A 18 4.11 -15.73 6.64
C ASP A 18 4.69 -14.35 6.99
N ASP A 19 5.36 -14.16 8.13
CA ASP A 19 5.88 -12.85 8.55
C ASP A 19 6.85 -12.25 7.52
N ALA A 20 7.71 -13.09 6.94
CA ALA A 20 8.64 -12.67 5.89
C ALA A 20 7.90 -12.25 4.61
N LEU A 21 6.86 -12.99 4.22
CA LEU A 21 6.04 -12.68 3.05
C LEU A 21 5.24 -11.39 3.26
N ILE A 22 4.56 -11.24 4.39
CA ILE A 22 3.76 -10.05 4.71
C ILE A 22 4.68 -8.82 4.77
N THR A 23 5.88 -8.95 5.34
CA THR A 23 6.89 -7.86 5.33
C THR A 23 7.27 -7.45 3.91
N ALA A 24 7.50 -8.41 3.01
CA ALA A 24 7.81 -8.11 1.61
C ALA A 24 6.63 -7.42 0.89
N LEU A 25 5.39 -7.83 1.17
CA LEU A 25 4.19 -7.20 0.60
C LEU A 25 3.98 -5.77 1.13
N ILE A 26 4.28 -5.50 2.41
CA ILE A 26 4.26 -4.14 2.97
C ILE A 26 5.27 -3.25 2.24
N ALA A 27 6.49 -3.76 1.98
CA ALA A 27 7.51 -3.01 1.24
C ALA A 27 7.10 -2.74 -0.21
N ALA A 28 6.58 -3.75 -0.91
CA ALA A 28 6.10 -3.61 -2.29
C ALA A 28 4.91 -2.64 -2.40
N SER A 29 4.01 -2.64 -1.41
CA SER A 29 2.81 -1.78 -1.43
C SER A 29 3.18 -0.33 -1.17
N LYS A 30 4.17 -0.10 -0.30
CA LYS A 30 4.78 1.22 -0.11
C LYS A 30 5.35 1.74 -1.43
N ASP A 31 6.21 0.97 -2.10
CA ASP A 31 6.84 1.38 -3.35
C ASP A 31 5.81 1.70 -4.44
N HIS A 32 4.76 0.88 -4.54
CA HIS A 32 3.65 1.11 -5.47
C HIS A 32 2.90 2.42 -5.19
N ILE A 33 2.56 2.69 -3.92
CA ILE A 33 1.88 3.92 -3.51
C ILE A 33 2.78 5.14 -3.74
N GLU A 34 4.05 5.09 -3.34
CA GLU A 34 5.00 6.20 -3.50
C GLU A 34 5.22 6.51 -5.00
N THR A 35 5.34 5.48 -5.84
CA THR A 35 5.42 5.63 -7.30
C THR A 35 4.17 6.33 -7.87
N PHE A 36 2.99 5.96 -7.39
CA PHE A 36 1.74 6.59 -7.83
C PHE A 36 1.64 8.05 -7.38
N LEU A 37 1.93 8.32 -6.09
CA LEU A 37 1.82 9.63 -5.46
C LEU A 37 2.94 10.61 -5.86
N LYS A 38 4.09 10.08 -6.30
CA LYS A 38 5.33 10.83 -6.51
C LYS A 38 5.82 11.55 -5.24
N ARG A 39 5.54 10.96 -4.07
CA ARG A 39 5.89 11.52 -2.75
C ARG A 39 6.21 10.39 -1.77
N PRO A 40 7.15 10.61 -0.83
CA PRO A 40 7.42 9.64 0.23
C PRO A 40 6.25 9.57 1.22
N ILE A 41 5.93 8.38 1.72
CA ILE A 41 4.93 8.16 2.79
C ILE A 41 5.58 7.78 4.13
N ASP A 42 6.88 7.47 4.11
CA ASP A 42 7.66 7.11 5.28
C ASP A 42 8.45 8.30 5.79
N SER A 43 8.37 8.58 7.08
CA SER A 43 9.06 9.70 7.73
C SER A 43 10.57 9.65 7.54
N ALA A 44 11.16 8.45 7.40
CA ALA A 44 12.59 8.29 7.14
C ALA A 44 13.02 8.77 5.73
N ALA A 45 12.11 8.74 4.75
CA ALA A 45 12.36 9.20 3.37
C ALA A 45 11.96 10.67 3.15
N MET A 46 11.36 11.31 4.16
CA MET A 46 10.94 12.71 4.08
C MET A 46 12.12 13.64 4.39
N THR A 47 12.21 14.70 3.60
CA THR A 47 13.14 15.82 3.72
C THR A 47 12.35 17.10 3.95
N ALA A 48 13.00 18.18 4.39
CA ALA A 48 12.34 19.47 4.58
C ALA A 48 11.62 19.99 3.31
N ALA A 49 12.05 19.57 2.12
CA ALA A 49 11.49 20.02 0.84
C ALA A 49 10.26 19.23 0.37
N ASN A 50 10.06 17.99 0.84
CA ASN A 50 8.96 17.11 0.41
C ASN A 50 8.10 16.60 1.58
N GLN A 51 8.27 17.19 2.76
CA GLN A 51 7.49 16.87 3.94
C GLN A 51 6.02 17.24 3.76
N TRP A 52 5.14 16.36 4.20
CA TRP A 52 3.70 16.55 4.19
C TRP A 52 3.03 15.67 5.26
N THR A 53 1.79 15.96 5.60
CA THR A 53 1.04 15.14 6.55
C THR A 53 0.41 13.96 5.81
N VAL A 54 0.95 12.76 6.02
CA VAL A 54 0.42 11.51 5.46
C VAL A 54 -0.93 11.19 6.14
N PRO A 55 -2.05 11.19 5.40
CA PRO A 55 -3.35 10.90 5.98
C PRO A 55 -3.51 9.41 6.27
N LYS A 56 -4.29 9.07 7.31
CA LYS A 56 -4.60 7.67 7.67
C LYS A 56 -5.24 6.86 6.53
N THR A 57 -5.85 7.52 5.55
CA THR A 57 -6.38 6.88 4.34
C THR A 57 -5.30 6.07 3.60
N ILE A 58 -4.04 6.53 3.62
CA ILE A 58 -2.94 5.82 2.96
C ILE A 58 -2.61 4.52 3.66
N ASP A 59 -2.64 4.49 4.99
CA ASP A 59 -2.43 3.26 5.75
C ASP A 59 -3.53 2.22 5.41
N ILE A 60 -4.78 2.65 5.26
CA ILE A 60 -5.90 1.77 4.85
C ILE A 60 -5.69 1.26 3.42
N VAL A 61 -5.26 2.12 2.50
CA VAL A 61 -4.96 1.70 1.12
C VAL A 61 -3.81 0.69 1.09
N GLN A 62 -2.78 0.91 1.89
CA GLN A 62 -1.66 -0.03 2.03
C GLN A 62 -2.14 -1.39 2.55
N GLN A 63 -3.03 -1.42 3.55
CA GLN A 63 -3.66 -2.65 4.05
C GLN A 63 -4.45 -3.37 2.94
N MET A 64 -5.29 -2.65 2.18
CA MET A 64 -6.07 -3.24 1.08
C MET A 64 -5.19 -3.88 0.01
N LEU A 65 -4.06 -3.24 -0.33
CA LEU A 65 -3.08 -3.78 -1.29
C LEU A 65 -2.43 -5.06 -0.76
N VAL A 66 -1.95 -5.02 0.49
CA VAL A 66 -1.29 -6.17 1.13
C VAL A 66 -2.26 -7.35 1.20
N THR A 67 -3.52 -7.12 1.59
CA THR A 67 -4.55 -8.16 1.60
C THR A 67 -4.80 -8.74 0.24
N HIS A 68 -4.97 -7.89 -0.78
CA HIS A 68 -5.20 -8.36 -2.12
C HIS A 68 -4.06 -9.25 -2.63
N TRP A 69 -2.80 -8.83 -2.47
CA TRP A 69 -1.65 -9.62 -2.93
C TRP A 69 -1.38 -10.86 -2.09
N TYR A 70 -1.65 -10.80 -0.78
CA TYR A 70 -1.50 -11.95 0.11
C TYR A 70 -2.50 -13.06 -0.21
N GLU A 71 -3.76 -12.70 -0.52
CA GLU A 71 -4.80 -13.64 -0.93
C GLU A 71 -4.59 -14.14 -2.37
N ASN A 72 -4.01 -13.32 -3.24
CA ASN A 72 -3.84 -13.62 -4.67
C ASN A 72 -2.36 -13.80 -5.02
N ARG A 73 -1.75 -14.89 -4.52
CA ARG A 73 -0.31 -15.20 -4.68
C ARG A 73 0.09 -15.74 -6.06
N GLY A 74 -0.84 -15.82 -7.02
CA GLY A 74 -0.61 -16.36 -8.36
C GLY A 74 -0.74 -15.27 -9.44
N ILE A 75 -0.25 -15.55 -10.65
CA ILE A 75 -0.54 -14.71 -11.81
C ILE A 75 -2.03 -14.81 -12.09
N VAL A 76 -2.71 -13.69 -11.89
CA VAL A 76 -4.14 -13.59 -12.12
C VAL A 76 -4.40 -13.63 -13.62
N GLY A 77 -4.97 -14.73 -14.11
CA GLY A 77 -5.37 -14.86 -15.52
C GLY A 77 -6.42 -13.82 -15.92
N PRO A 78 -6.64 -13.58 -17.22
CA PRO A 78 -7.49 -12.51 -17.72
C PRO A 78 -8.94 -12.54 -17.21
N ALA A 79 -9.46 -13.72 -16.85
CA ALA A 79 -10.79 -13.88 -16.26
C ALA A 79 -10.91 -13.34 -14.82
N ASN A 80 -9.79 -13.16 -14.13
CA ASN A 80 -9.71 -12.68 -12.75
C ASN A 80 -9.01 -11.33 -12.62
N LEU A 81 -8.71 -10.63 -13.73
CA LEU A 81 -8.19 -9.24 -13.74
C LEU A 81 -9.21 -8.29 -13.10
N LYS A 82 -9.39 -8.39 -11.78
CA LYS A 82 -9.89 -7.32 -10.97
C LYS A 82 -8.74 -6.34 -10.93
N GLU A 83 -8.73 -5.40 -11.86
CA GLU A 83 -7.90 -4.20 -11.76
C GLU A 83 -7.95 -3.71 -10.32
N LEU A 84 -6.82 -3.16 -9.83
CA LEU A 84 -6.76 -2.45 -8.56
C LEU A 84 -8.08 -1.71 -8.34
N PRO A 85 -8.87 -2.06 -7.30
CA PRO A 85 -10.23 -1.56 -7.18
C PRO A 85 -10.25 -0.06 -7.40
N PHE A 86 -11.18 0.46 -8.21
CA PHE A 86 -11.33 1.89 -8.48
C PHE A 86 -11.20 2.73 -7.20
N THR A 87 -11.68 2.19 -6.07
CA THR A 87 -11.52 2.70 -4.71
C THR A 87 -10.08 3.05 -4.34
N VAL A 88 -9.09 2.18 -4.57
CA VAL A 88 -7.67 2.45 -4.24
C VAL A 88 -7.17 3.66 -5.01
N LYS A 89 -7.38 3.68 -6.33
CA LYS A 89 -6.97 4.80 -7.19
C LYS A 89 -7.71 6.09 -6.81
N SER A 90 -9.01 6.02 -6.54
CA SER A 90 -9.82 7.17 -6.13
C SER A 90 -9.37 7.76 -4.80
N LEU A 91 -8.96 6.92 -3.85
CA LEU A 91 -8.47 7.36 -2.53
C LEU A 91 -7.07 7.98 -2.62
N LEU A 92 -6.22 7.50 -3.52
CA LEU A 92 -4.86 8.03 -3.71
C LEU A 92 -4.82 9.29 -4.57
N THR A 93 -5.74 9.43 -5.52
CA THR A 93 -5.72 10.51 -6.53
C THR A 93 -5.58 11.91 -5.91
N PRO A 94 -6.34 12.31 -4.88
CA PRO A 94 -6.24 13.66 -4.29
C PRO A 94 -4.86 14.01 -3.72
N TYR A 95 -4.05 13.02 -3.36
CA TYR A 95 -2.75 13.21 -2.73
C TYR A 95 -1.58 13.17 -3.72
N ARG A 96 -1.86 12.88 -4.98
CA ARG A 96 -0.84 12.75 -6.03
C ARG A 96 -0.24 14.11 -6.38
N LEU A 97 1.09 14.19 -6.41
CA LEU A 97 1.79 15.38 -6.87
C LEU A 97 1.77 15.45 -8.40
N GLY A 98 1.25 16.55 -8.95
CA GLY A 98 1.26 16.83 -10.40
C GLY A 98 -0.06 16.66 -11.15
N ILE A 99 -1.21 16.73 -10.46
CA ILE A 99 -2.56 16.75 -11.07
C ILE A 99 -3.08 18.16 -11.40
N TYR A 100 -2.28 19.19 -11.17
CA TYR A 100 -2.53 20.56 -11.65
C TYR A 100 -1.42 20.97 -12.61
N GLN A 101 -1.61 20.67 -13.90
CA GLN A 101 -1.04 21.39 -15.03
C GLN A 101 -2.15 21.60 -16.06
#